data_AF-A0A7C9GIE7-F1
#
_entry.id   AF-A0A7C9GIE7-F1
#
_cell.length_a   1.000
_cell.length_b   1.000
_cell.length_c   1.000
_cell.angle_alpha   90.00
_cell.angle_beta   90.00
_cell.angle_gamma   90.00
#
_symmetry.space_group_name_H-M   'P 1'
#
loop_
_entity.id
_entity.type
_entity.pdbx_description
1 polymer ?
#
loop_
_entity_poly.entity_id
_entity_poly.type
_entity_poly.pdbx_seq_one_letter_code
_entity_poly.pdbx_strand_id
1 'polypeptide(L)'
;MSPKNDFKAFSISDNANVINQEKYEENQNIKTGFPTENITTQLLNKVLRQSSTISSVIADFIATQSGNDVLDDGDIAKLTTQLDEALKQKITTEVPNASLTQKGVIQLTEKTGDSNTLAATQKLVSDVNDNANNRLEKNQNGADIPDKNAFLKNLGLIETIINTQYPVGIVVWFAQNKNPNELFPGTKWEYIGENKTVRLAKANGADILSTGGNDSVNLTTAQIPAHNHTFFGTTSTFDYGTKTTSIAGDHYHDSGWGEAFGGRYGYYDNTRNNTGSSSIDSDNYKFNTSTNGAHSHIVSIGSHNHTISGNTGDTGANAAISITNSYVKLMGWYRKA
;
A
#
# COMPACT_ATOMS: atom_id res chain seq x y z
N MET A 1 -19.68 -79.58 -34.28
CA MET A 1 -20.62 -80.72 -34.35
C MET A 1 -21.96 -80.21 -33.86
N SER A 2 -23.07 -80.57 -34.50
CA SER A 2 -24.40 -80.17 -34.01
C SER A 2 -24.70 -80.90 -32.70
N PRO A 3 -25.18 -80.22 -31.65
CA PRO A 3 -25.54 -80.86 -30.39
C PRO A 3 -26.61 -81.93 -30.58
N LYS A 4 -26.51 -83.02 -29.82
CA LYS A 4 -27.41 -84.17 -29.89
C LYS A 4 -28.63 -83.95 -28.98
N ASN A 5 -29.84 -84.18 -29.52
CA ASN A 5 -31.07 -84.29 -28.73
C ASN A 5 -31.54 -85.74 -28.69
N ASP A 6 -31.66 -86.35 -27.52
CA ASP A 6 -32.16 -87.73 -27.33
C ASP A 6 -33.68 -87.84 -27.18
N PHE A 7 -34.38 -86.75 -26.89
CA PHE A 7 -35.85 -86.71 -26.84
C PHE A 7 -36.41 -86.66 -28.26
N LYS A 8 -36.93 -87.79 -28.75
CA LYS A 8 -37.42 -87.93 -30.13
C LYS A 8 -38.93 -87.78 -30.23
N ALA A 9 -39.38 -87.07 -31.25
CA ALA A 9 -40.80 -87.02 -31.61
C ALA A 9 -41.27 -88.40 -32.12
N PHE A 10 -42.30 -88.94 -31.48
CA PHE A 10 -42.86 -90.25 -31.80
C PHE A 10 -43.87 -90.17 -32.95
N SER A 11 -43.78 -91.10 -33.91
CA SER A 11 -44.83 -91.32 -34.92
C SER A 11 -45.07 -90.12 -35.86
N ILE A 12 -44.08 -89.28 -36.19
CA ILE A 12 -44.33 -88.03 -36.94
C ILE A 12 -44.52 -88.17 -38.48
N SER A 13 -44.41 -89.36 -39.05
CA SER A 13 -44.53 -89.56 -40.50
C SER A 13 -45.97 -89.40 -41.03
N ASP A 14 -46.11 -89.02 -42.31
CA ASP A 14 -47.41 -88.76 -42.95
C ASP A 14 -48.43 -89.91 -42.87
N ASN A 15 -47.95 -91.16 -42.84
CA ASN A 15 -48.78 -92.38 -42.75
C ASN A 15 -48.72 -93.06 -41.38
N ALA A 16 -48.30 -92.34 -40.34
CA ALA A 16 -48.08 -92.95 -39.05
C ALA A 16 -49.40 -93.28 -38.33
N ASN A 17 -49.42 -94.43 -37.64
CA ASN A 17 -50.60 -95.06 -37.07
C ASN A 17 -51.22 -94.26 -35.89
N VAL A 18 -51.85 -93.14 -36.18
CA VAL A 18 -52.61 -92.31 -35.24
C VAL A 18 -53.96 -91.93 -35.80
N ILE A 19 -54.87 -91.55 -34.92
CA ILE A 19 -56.11 -90.87 -35.34
C ILE A 19 -55.83 -89.43 -35.78
N ASN A 20 -56.67 -88.90 -36.67
CA ASN A 20 -56.60 -87.50 -37.10
C ASN A 20 -56.94 -86.55 -35.93
N GLN A 21 -56.62 -85.26 -36.09
CA GLN A 21 -56.81 -84.27 -35.01
C GLN A 21 -58.28 -84.10 -34.63
N GLU A 22 -59.18 -84.02 -35.61
CA GLU A 22 -60.62 -83.84 -35.42
C GLU A 22 -61.24 -84.96 -34.56
N LYS A 23 -61.03 -86.23 -34.92
CA LYS A 23 -61.52 -87.38 -34.15
C LYS A 23 -60.89 -87.50 -32.76
N TYR A 24 -59.67 -87.00 -32.58
CA TYR A 24 -59.06 -86.94 -31.27
C TYR A 24 -59.82 -85.93 -30.40
N GLU A 25 -59.98 -84.69 -30.86
CA GLU A 25 -60.67 -83.62 -30.13
C GLU A 25 -62.13 -83.94 -29.77
N GLU A 26 -62.82 -84.72 -30.61
CA GLU A 26 -64.18 -85.20 -30.35
C GLU A 26 -64.26 -86.27 -29.23
N ASN A 27 -63.14 -86.90 -28.86
CA ASN A 27 -63.11 -87.97 -27.88
C ASN A 27 -63.28 -87.42 -26.45
N GLN A 28 -64.41 -87.74 -25.81
CA GLN A 28 -64.72 -87.29 -24.45
C GLN A 28 -63.67 -87.72 -23.42
N ASN A 29 -62.97 -88.83 -23.66
CA ASN A 29 -61.94 -89.36 -22.76
C ASN A 29 -60.67 -88.50 -22.69
N ILE A 30 -60.48 -87.51 -23.56
CA ILE A 30 -59.36 -86.55 -23.41
C ILE A 30 -59.46 -85.78 -22.10
N LYS A 31 -60.68 -85.45 -21.66
CA LYS A 31 -60.90 -84.65 -20.43
C LYS A 31 -60.88 -85.49 -19.16
N THR A 32 -61.26 -86.76 -19.27
CA THR A 32 -61.50 -87.65 -18.12
C THR A 32 -60.49 -88.79 -18.01
N GLY A 33 -59.57 -88.93 -18.97
CA GLY A 33 -58.66 -90.06 -19.08
C GLY A 33 -59.24 -91.23 -19.89
N PHE A 34 -58.37 -92.10 -20.41
CA PHE A 34 -58.78 -93.27 -21.18
C PHE A 34 -59.37 -94.38 -20.29
N PRO A 35 -60.36 -95.15 -20.79
CA PRO A 35 -60.97 -96.26 -20.05
C PRO A 35 -59.95 -97.38 -19.77
N THR A 36 -60.22 -98.19 -18.74
CA THR A 36 -59.34 -99.30 -18.32
C THR A 36 -59.23 -100.42 -19.36
N GLU A 37 -60.18 -100.51 -20.29
CA GLU A 37 -60.23 -101.52 -21.36
C GLU A 37 -60.59 -100.86 -22.70
N ASN A 38 -60.22 -101.51 -23.82
CA ASN A 38 -60.59 -101.14 -25.20
C ASN A 38 -60.00 -99.81 -25.75
N ILE A 39 -58.77 -99.45 -25.36
CA ILE A 39 -58.05 -98.32 -25.99
C ILE A 39 -57.45 -98.75 -27.33
N THR A 40 -57.71 -98.00 -28.40
CA THR A 40 -57.06 -98.26 -29.70
C THR A 40 -55.61 -97.77 -29.70
N THR A 41 -54.72 -98.51 -30.34
CA THR A 41 -53.31 -98.10 -30.49
C THR A 41 -53.17 -96.75 -31.21
N GLN A 42 -54.07 -96.43 -32.14
CA GLN A 42 -54.09 -95.14 -32.84
C GLN A 42 -54.40 -93.96 -31.91
N LEU A 43 -55.29 -94.16 -30.94
CA LEU A 43 -55.62 -93.15 -29.93
C LEU A 43 -54.46 -92.97 -28.94
N LEU A 44 -53.87 -94.07 -28.47
CA LEU A 44 -52.68 -94.04 -27.61
C LEU A 44 -51.49 -93.35 -28.31
N ASN A 45 -51.22 -93.72 -29.56
CA ASN A 45 -50.15 -93.13 -30.35
C ASN A 45 -50.35 -91.63 -30.57
N LYS A 46 -51.60 -91.14 -30.61
CA LYS A 46 -51.89 -89.71 -30.75
C LYS A 46 -51.45 -88.92 -29.51
N VAL A 47 -51.71 -89.45 -28.30
CA VAL A 47 -51.25 -88.86 -27.04
C VAL A 47 -49.73 -88.86 -26.97
N LEU A 48 -49.12 -90.02 -27.24
CA LEU A 48 -47.66 -90.17 -27.25
C LEU A 48 -47.00 -89.25 -28.29
N ARG A 49 -47.61 -89.09 -29.47
CA ARG A 49 -47.14 -88.16 -30.50
C ARG A 49 -47.19 -86.72 -29.99
N GLN A 50 -48.32 -86.27 -29.43
CA GLN A 50 -48.44 -84.88 -28.96
C GLN A 50 -47.43 -84.55 -27.87
N SER A 51 -47.26 -85.42 -26.86
CA SER A 51 -46.30 -85.19 -25.78
C SER A 51 -44.85 -85.22 -26.28
N SER A 52 -44.45 -86.29 -26.98
CA SER A 52 -43.08 -86.46 -27.48
C SER A 52 -42.67 -85.40 -28.51
N THR A 53 -43.61 -84.89 -29.30
CA THR A 53 -43.32 -83.81 -30.26
C THR A 53 -42.93 -82.53 -29.52
N ILE A 54 -43.68 -82.14 -28.48
CA ILE A 54 -43.34 -80.96 -27.67
C ILE A 54 -42.03 -81.19 -26.91
N SER A 55 -41.82 -82.37 -26.33
CA SER A 55 -40.55 -82.72 -25.68
C SER A 55 -39.36 -82.61 -26.63
N SER A 56 -39.48 -83.13 -27.86
CA SER A 56 -38.44 -83.03 -28.89
C SER A 56 -38.16 -81.59 -29.27
N VAL A 57 -39.19 -80.76 -29.46
CA VAL A 57 -39.02 -79.33 -29.81
C VAL A 57 -38.31 -78.56 -28.70
N ILE A 58 -38.69 -78.78 -27.44
CA ILE A 58 -38.03 -78.13 -26.29
C ILE A 58 -36.58 -78.61 -26.18
N ALA A 59 -36.33 -79.91 -26.29
CA ALA A 59 -34.99 -80.46 -26.20
C ALA A 59 -34.09 -80.02 -27.38
N ASP A 60 -34.64 -79.89 -28.59
CA ASP A 60 -33.94 -79.31 -29.74
C ASP A 60 -33.62 -77.83 -29.51
N PHE A 61 -34.54 -77.06 -28.92
CA PHE A 61 -34.28 -75.68 -28.53
C PHE A 61 -33.14 -75.61 -27.51
N ILE A 62 -33.18 -76.43 -26.46
CA ILE A 62 -32.13 -76.51 -25.45
C ILE A 62 -30.78 -76.87 -26.07
N ALA A 63 -30.75 -77.91 -26.91
CA ALA A 63 -29.53 -78.38 -27.57
C ALA A 63 -28.93 -77.27 -28.46
N THR A 64 -29.78 -76.64 -29.28
CA THR A 64 -29.38 -75.58 -30.22
C THR A 64 -28.87 -74.35 -29.49
N GLN A 65 -29.61 -73.86 -28.50
CA GLN A 65 -29.28 -72.60 -27.82
C GLN A 65 -28.19 -72.77 -26.76
N SER A 66 -28.06 -73.93 -26.10
CA SER A 66 -27.00 -74.15 -25.11
C SER A 66 -25.68 -74.62 -25.72
N GLY A 67 -25.72 -75.19 -26.94
CA GLY A 67 -24.56 -75.81 -27.59
C GLY A 67 -24.17 -77.18 -27.03
N ASN A 68 -24.98 -77.76 -26.13
CA ASN A 68 -24.68 -79.01 -25.43
C ASN A 68 -25.69 -80.11 -25.78
N ASP A 69 -25.27 -81.37 -25.62
CA ASP A 69 -26.15 -82.52 -25.80
C ASP A 69 -27.24 -82.57 -24.71
N VAL A 70 -28.45 -82.93 -25.12
CA VAL A 70 -29.63 -83.11 -24.26
C VAL A 70 -29.95 -84.60 -24.24
N LEU A 71 -29.46 -85.28 -23.19
CA LEU A 71 -29.53 -86.73 -23.04
C LEU A 71 -30.80 -87.17 -22.31
N ASP A 72 -31.36 -88.31 -22.70
CA ASP A 72 -32.47 -88.97 -21.99
C ASP A 72 -31.91 -89.93 -20.92
N ASP A 73 -31.30 -89.36 -19.88
CA ASP A 73 -30.65 -90.10 -18.77
C ASP A 73 -31.38 -89.95 -17.42
N GLY A 74 -32.50 -89.24 -17.41
CA GLY A 74 -33.30 -88.96 -16.22
C GLY A 74 -32.77 -87.84 -15.32
N ASP A 75 -31.70 -87.12 -15.71
CA ASP A 75 -31.15 -86.02 -14.93
C ASP A 75 -31.94 -84.71 -15.14
N ILE A 76 -33.01 -84.56 -14.34
CA ILE A 76 -33.89 -83.38 -14.38
C ILE A 76 -33.13 -82.10 -14.01
N ALA A 77 -32.16 -82.17 -13.10
CA ALA A 77 -31.40 -81.00 -12.64
C ALA A 77 -30.52 -80.45 -13.75
N LYS A 78 -29.85 -81.35 -14.49
CA LYS A 78 -29.09 -81.00 -15.69
C LYS A 78 -29.99 -80.43 -16.78
N LEU A 79 -31.11 -81.07 -17.10
CA LEU A 79 -32.07 -80.55 -18.10
C LEU A 79 -32.58 -79.15 -17.74
N THR A 80 -32.87 -78.91 -16.45
CA THR A 80 -33.31 -77.61 -15.96
C THR A 80 -32.23 -76.54 -16.16
N THR A 81 -30.99 -76.87 -15.81
CA THR A 81 -29.84 -75.98 -16.01
C THR A 81 -29.62 -75.67 -17.48
N GLN A 82 -29.71 -76.68 -18.34
CA GLN A 82 -29.55 -76.50 -19.79
C GLN A 82 -30.66 -75.64 -20.39
N LEU A 83 -31.90 -75.77 -19.90
CA LEU A 83 -33.01 -74.90 -20.31
C LEU A 83 -32.79 -73.45 -19.88
N ASP A 84 -32.36 -73.21 -18.64
CA ASP A 84 -32.06 -71.86 -18.15
C ASP A 84 -30.95 -71.19 -18.99
N GLU A 85 -29.87 -71.92 -19.28
CA GLU A 85 -28.78 -71.42 -20.13
C GLU A 85 -29.23 -71.18 -21.58
N ALA A 86 -30.03 -72.07 -22.16
CA ALA A 86 -30.62 -71.89 -23.47
C ALA A 86 -31.47 -70.61 -23.55
N LEU A 87 -32.28 -70.33 -22.53
CA LEU A 87 -33.09 -69.11 -22.44
C LEU A 87 -32.21 -67.85 -22.29
N LYS A 88 -31.22 -67.87 -21.40
CA LYS A 88 -30.28 -66.75 -21.22
C LYS A 88 -29.53 -66.43 -22.52
N GLN A 89 -28.98 -67.45 -23.18
CA GLN A 89 -28.24 -67.26 -24.45
C GLN A 89 -29.15 -66.67 -25.53
N LYS A 90 -30.39 -67.18 -25.64
CA LYS A 90 -31.36 -66.64 -26.59
C LYS A 90 -31.67 -65.17 -26.33
N ILE A 91 -31.91 -64.80 -25.07
CA ILE A 91 -32.21 -63.42 -24.66
C ILE A 91 -31.01 -62.50 -24.90
N THR A 92 -29.79 -62.88 -24.50
CA THR A 92 -28.59 -62.06 -24.67
C THR A 92 -28.25 -61.83 -26.15
N THR A 93 -28.50 -62.81 -27.02
CA THR A 93 -28.24 -62.68 -28.46
C THR A 93 -29.21 -61.72 -29.13
N GLU A 94 -30.49 -61.77 -28.77
CA GLU A 94 -31.52 -60.89 -29.37
C GLU A 94 -31.61 -59.51 -28.70
N VAL A 95 -31.23 -59.42 -27.43
CA VAL A 95 -31.23 -58.18 -26.64
C VAL A 95 -29.83 -57.96 -26.04
N PRO A 96 -28.84 -57.56 -26.87
CA PRO A 96 -27.48 -57.30 -26.41
C PRO A 96 -27.41 -56.03 -25.55
N ASN A 97 -26.23 -55.76 -24.99
CA ASN A 97 -25.96 -54.44 -24.41
C ASN A 97 -25.95 -53.38 -25.52
N ALA A 98 -26.45 -52.19 -25.21
CA ALA A 98 -26.41 -51.10 -26.19
C ALA A 98 -24.96 -50.66 -26.43
N SER A 99 -24.71 -50.19 -27.65
CA SER A 99 -23.47 -49.53 -28.06
C SER A 99 -23.80 -48.34 -28.97
N LEU A 100 -22.78 -47.60 -29.40
CA LEU A 100 -22.95 -46.48 -30.34
C LEU A 100 -23.53 -46.91 -31.69
N THR A 101 -23.48 -48.21 -32.04
CA THR A 101 -23.94 -48.75 -33.32
C THR A 101 -25.01 -49.83 -33.18
N GLN A 102 -25.34 -50.28 -31.96
CA GLN A 102 -26.29 -51.36 -31.71
C GLN A 102 -27.25 -50.97 -30.58
N LYS A 103 -28.56 -51.10 -30.81
CA LYS A 103 -29.57 -50.93 -29.77
C LYS A 103 -29.50 -52.11 -28.80
N GLY A 104 -29.74 -51.84 -27.52
CA GLY A 104 -29.65 -52.87 -26.48
C GLY A 104 -30.08 -52.37 -25.11
N VAL A 105 -29.85 -53.18 -24.07
CA VAL A 105 -30.06 -52.78 -22.67
C VAL A 105 -28.93 -51.86 -22.18
N ILE A 106 -29.29 -50.90 -21.33
CA ILE A 106 -28.38 -49.93 -20.71
C ILE A 106 -28.66 -49.85 -19.22
N GLN A 107 -27.63 -49.57 -18.43
CA GLN A 107 -27.79 -49.20 -17.03
C GLN A 107 -27.80 -47.68 -16.90
N LEU A 108 -28.74 -47.15 -16.12
CA LEU A 108 -28.88 -45.71 -15.90
C LEU A 108 -27.94 -45.21 -14.79
N THR A 109 -27.51 -43.95 -14.87
CA THR A 109 -26.70 -43.28 -13.84
C THR A 109 -27.22 -41.87 -13.50
N GLU A 110 -27.13 -41.55 -12.20
CA GLU A 110 -27.37 -40.22 -11.62
C GLU A 110 -26.05 -39.51 -11.24
N LYS A 111 -24.91 -40.06 -11.66
CA LYS A 111 -23.58 -39.52 -11.38
C LYS A 111 -22.86 -39.18 -12.68
N THR A 112 -22.18 -38.04 -12.69
CA THR A 112 -21.19 -37.71 -13.72
C THR A 112 -19.94 -38.57 -13.56
N GLY A 113 -19.24 -38.81 -14.66
CA GLY A 113 -18.01 -39.59 -14.71
C GLY A 113 -17.69 -40.06 -16.13
N ASP A 114 -16.65 -40.87 -16.26
CA ASP A 114 -16.09 -41.28 -17.56
C ASP A 114 -16.59 -42.66 -18.02
N SER A 115 -17.87 -42.98 -17.77
CA SER A 115 -18.44 -44.26 -18.17
C SER A 115 -18.91 -44.26 -19.62
N ASN A 116 -18.60 -45.34 -20.34
CA ASN A 116 -19.12 -45.63 -21.69
C ASN A 116 -20.18 -46.74 -21.69
N THR A 117 -20.57 -47.27 -20.52
CA THR A 117 -21.58 -48.33 -20.37
C THR A 117 -22.86 -47.87 -19.67
N LEU A 118 -22.84 -46.65 -19.10
CA LEU A 118 -23.98 -46.06 -18.40
C LEU A 118 -24.61 -44.94 -19.23
N ALA A 119 -25.94 -44.82 -19.15
CA ALA A 119 -26.68 -43.71 -19.75
C ALA A 119 -27.15 -42.73 -18.67
N ALA A 120 -26.97 -41.43 -18.93
CA ALA A 120 -27.45 -40.38 -18.04
C ALA A 120 -28.98 -40.37 -17.98
N THR A 121 -29.54 -40.22 -16.79
CA THR A 121 -30.98 -39.99 -16.62
C THR A 121 -31.35 -38.55 -16.99
N GLN A 122 -32.65 -38.32 -17.20
CA GLN A 122 -33.17 -36.96 -17.39
C GLN A 122 -32.82 -36.05 -16.20
N LYS A 123 -32.87 -36.57 -14.97
CA LYS A 123 -32.52 -35.81 -13.76
C LYS A 123 -31.07 -35.35 -13.81
N LEU A 124 -30.12 -36.26 -14.10
CA LEU A 124 -28.71 -35.90 -14.23
C LEU A 124 -28.48 -34.84 -15.33
N VAL A 125 -29.16 -34.98 -16.48
CA VAL A 125 -29.07 -34.00 -17.57
C VAL A 125 -29.59 -32.63 -17.13
N SER A 126 -30.72 -32.57 -16.41
CA SER A 126 -31.25 -31.33 -15.86
C SER A 126 -30.32 -30.70 -14.82
N ASP A 127 -29.79 -31.48 -13.88
CA ASP A 127 -28.87 -30.98 -12.84
C ASP A 127 -27.59 -30.38 -13.46
N VAL A 128 -27.04 -31.03 -14.50
CA VAL A 128 -25.88 -30.52 -15.24
C VAL A 128 -26.22 -29.25 -16.00
N ASN A 129 -27.39 -29.20 -16.64
CA ASN A 129 -27.85 -28.00 -17.35
C ASN A 129 -28.07 -26.82 -16.39
N ASP A 130 -28.67 -27.04 -15.22
CA ASP A 130 -28.87 -26.01 -14.21
C ASP A 130 -27.53 -25.53 -13.63
N ASN A 131 -26.58 -26.45 -13.42
CA ASN A 131 -25.23 -26.07 -13.02
C ASN A 131 -24.57 -25.16 -14.08
N ALA A 132 -24.66 -25.52 -15.36
CA ALA A 132 -24.08 -24.75 -16.45
C ALA A 132 -24.72 -23.37 -16.60
N ASN A 133 -26.06 -23.28 -16.53
CA ASN A 133 -26.78 -22.01 -16.62
C ASN A 133 -26.46 -21.06 -15.46
N ASN A 134 -26.11 -21.60 -14.29
CA ASN A 134 -25.81 -20.80 -13.10
C ASN A 134 -24.32 -20.41 -12.94
N ARG A 135 -23.47 -20.72 -13.93
CA ARG A 135 -22.06 -20.30 -13.92
C ARG A 135 -21.87 -19.05 -14.77
N LEU A 136 -21.33 -17.98 -14.18
CA LEU A 136 -21.10 -16.69 -14.82
C LEU A 136 -22.38 -16.13 -15.42
N GLU A 137 -23.45 -16.14 -14.62
CA GLU A 137 -24.75 -15.64 -15.03
C GLU A 137 -24.67 -14.15 -15.38
N LYS A 138 -24.90 -13.84 -16.66
CA LYS A 138 -24.78 -12.46 -17.17
C LYS A 138 -25.68 -11.48 -16.41
N ASN A 139 -26.90 -11.89 -16.09
CA ASN A 139 -27.86 -11.04 -15.38
C ASN A 139 -27.49 -10.79 -13.91
N GLN A 140 -26.62 -11.62 -13.32
CA GLN A 140 -26.13 -11.45 -11.96
C GLN A 140 -24.95 -10.47 -11.86
N ASN A 141 -24.37 -10.04 -12.98
CA ASN A 141 -23.22 -9.11 -13.02
C ASN A 141 -22.08 -9.53 -12.05
N GLY A 142 -21.79 -10.84 -11.99
CA GLY A 142 -20.73 -11.41 -11.15
C GLY A 142 -21.08 -11.56 -9.68
N ALA A 143 -22.36 -11.54 -9.29
CA ALA A 143 -22.79 -11.87 -7.92
C ALA A 143 -22.48 -13.34 -7.55
N ASP A 144 -22.44 -14.22 -8.54
CA ASP A 144 -22.13 -15.64 -8.45
C ASP A 144 -20.63 -15.95 -8.28
N ILE A 145 -19.76 -14.93 -8.35
CA ILE A 145 -18.31 -15.08 -8.17
C ILE A 145 -17.98 -15.20 -6.67
N PRO A 146 -17.44 -16.34 -6.19
CA PRO A 146 -17.19 -16.56 -4.76
C PRO A 146 -16.09 -15.64 -4.19
N ASP A 147 -15.00 -15.44 -4.94
CA ASP A 147 -13.92 -14.53 -4.59
C ASP A 147 -13.72 -13.48 -5.69
N LYS A 148 -14.37 -12.33 -5.51
CA LYS A 148 -14.30 -11.21 -6.45
C LYS A 148 -12.88 -10.61 -6.52
N ASN A 149 -12.11 -10.63 -5.44
CA ASN A 149 -10.76 -10.07 -5.42
C ASN A 149 -9.80 -10.94 -6.24
N ALA A 150 -9.85 -12.26 -6.07
CA ALA A 150 -9.10 -13.19 -6.89
C ALA A 150 -9.51 -13.10 -8.37
N PHE A 151 -10.81 -12.95 -8.65
CA PHE A 151 -11.30 -12.75 -10.02
C PHE A 151 -10.73 -11.49 -10.67
N LEU A 152 -10.82 -10.33 -10.00
CA LEU A 152 -10.24 -9.07 -10.49
C LEU A 152 -8.72 -9.16 -10.71
N LYS A 153 -8.02 -9.90 -9.84
CA LYS A 153 -6.58 -10.18 -9.99
C LYS A 153 -6.28 -11.02 -11.23
N ASN A 154 -7.04 -12.11 -11.44
CA ASN A 154 -6.86 -13.01 -12.59
C ASN A 154 -7.18 -12.31 -13.92
N LEU A 155 -8.08 -11.33 -13.91
CA LEU A 155 -8.35 -10.47 -15.07
C LEU A 155 -7.28 -9.37 -15.30
N GLY A 156 -6.31 -9.20 -14.40
CA GLY A 156 -5.31 -8.13 -14.51
C GLY A 156 -5.87 -6.71 -14.32
N LEU A 157 -7.09 -6.58 -13.77
CA LEU A 157 -7.76 -5.28 -13.63
C LEU A 157 -7.19 -4.43 -12.52
N ILE A 158 -6.65 -5.05 -11.46
CA ILE A 158 -6.07 -4.32 -10.32
C ILE A 158 -4.94 -3.40 -10.78
N GLU A 159 -3.99 -3.94 -11.54
CA GLU A 159 -2.86 -3.18 -12.06
C GLU A 159 -3.31 -2.10 -13.07
N THR A 160 -4.25 -2.45 -13.95
CA THR A 160 -4.81 -1.53 -14.94
C THR A 160 -5.49 -0.32 -14.28
N ILE A 161 -6.32 -0.55 -13.25
CA ILE A 161 -7.01 0.51 -12.51
C ILE A 161 -5.99 1.40 -11.78
N ILE A 162 -5.00 0.79 -11.11
CA ILE A 162 -3.97 1.55 -10.40
C ILE A 162 -3.15 2.40 -11.39
N ASN A 163 -2.78 1.87 -12.55
CA ASN A 163 -2.01 2.60 -13.57
C ASN A 163 -2.81 3.73 -14.21
N THR A 164 -4.11 3.54 -14.40
CA THR A 164 -5.01 4.55 -14.98
C THR A 164 -5.29 5.68 -13.98
N GLN A 165 -5.60 5.32 -12.72
CA GLN A 165 -5.96 6.29 -11.70
C GLN A 165 -4.74 7.00 -11.09
N TYR A 166 -3.61 6.29 -10.99
CA TYR A 166 -2.39 6.77 -10.38
C TYR A 166 -1.18 6.60 -11.33
N PRO A 167 -1.12 7.31 -12.47
CA PRO A 167 0.01 7.19 -13.40
C PRO A 167 1.35 7.58 -12.75
N VAL A 168 2.46 7.12 -13.33
CA VAL A 168 3.81 7.55 -12.90
C VAL A 168 3.93 9.07 -12.96
N GLY A 169 4.50 9.67 -11.91
CA GLY A 169 4.61 11.12 -11.75
C GLY A 169 3.43 11.77 -11.02
N ILE A 170 2.30 11.07 -10.81
CA ILE A 170 1.19 11.60 -10.01
C ILE A 170 1.61 11.82 -8.55
N VAL A 171 1.02 12.83 -7.92
CA VAL A 171 1.16 13.11 -6.49
C VAL A 171 -0.13 12.76 -5.76
N VAL A 172 0.00 12.08 -4.62
CA VAL A 172 -1.11 11.81 -3.69
C VAL A 172 -0.79 12.40 -2.31
N TRP A 173 -1.83 12.85 -1.61
CA TRP A 173 -1.72 13.45 -0.28
C TRP A 173 -2.58 12.69 0.72
N PHE A 174 -1.99 12.28 1.84
CA PHE A 174 -2.70 11.62 2.92
C PHE A 174 -2.80 12.51 4.15
N ALA A 175 -4.01 12.64 4.70
CA ALA A 175 -4.25 13.28 6.00
C ALA A 175 -3.91 12.38 7.19
N GLN A 176 -3.42 11.16 6.93
CA GLN A 176 -3.03 10.16 7.91
C GLN A 176 -1.66 9.61 7.52
N ASN A 177 -0.98 8.98 8.48
CA ASN A 177 0.26 8.26 8.22
C ASN A 177 -0.02 6.99 7.41
N LYS A 178 0.00 7.13 6.07
CA LYS A 178 -0.24 6.06 5.11
C LYS A 178 0.91 6.02 4.11
N ASN A 179 1.41 4.81 3.87
CA ASN A 179 2.45 4.53 2.90
C ASN A 179 1.84 3.93 1.62
N PRO A 180 1.82 4.66 0.49
CA PRO A 180 1.23 4.16 -0.74
C PRO A 180 1.95 2.93 -1.33
N ASN A 181 3.20 2.65 -0.94
CA ASN A 181 3.89 1.41 -1.32
C ASN A 181 3.23 0.15 -0.71
N GLU A 182 2.53 0.30 0.42
CA GLU A 182 1.78 -0.79 1.06
C GLU A 182 0.33 -0.85 0.55
N LEU A 183 -0.25 0.31 0.24
CA LEU A 183 -1.63 0.42 -0.24
C LEU A 183 -1.80 -0.03 -1.69
N PHE A 184 -0.77 0.14 -2.51
CA PHE A 184 -0.80 -0.15 -3.94
C PHE A 184 0.32 -1.11 -4.33
N PRO A 185 0.17 -2.43 -4.05
CA PRO A 185 1.18 -3.43 -4.38
C PRO A 185 1.57 -3.40 -5.85
N GLY A 186 2.87 -3.57 -6.13
CA GLY A 186 3.40 -3.52 -7.50
C GLY A 186 3.72 -2.10 -8.00
N THR A 187 3.47 -1.06 -7.20
CA THR A 187 3.87 0.31 -7.51
C THR A 187 5.00 0.80 -6.61
N LYS A 188 5.71 1.84 -7.05
CA LYS A 188 6.78 2.51 -6.28
C LYS A 188 6.43 3.97 -6.06
N TRP A 189 6.56 4.41 -4.81
CA TRP A 189 6.26 5.77 -4.38
C TRP A 189 7.37 6.33 -3.54
N GLU A 190 7.64 7.62 -3.73
CA GLU A 190 8.65 8.35 -2.99
C GLU A 190 8.03 9.50 -2.21
N TYR A 191 8.51 9.69 -0.98
CA TYR A 191 8.05 10.76 -0.11
C TYR A 191 8.56 12.11 -0.61
N ILE A 192 7.69 13.11 -0.71
CA ILE A 192 8.03 14.44 -1.26
C ILE A 192 8.93 15.23 -0.28
N GLY A 193 8.95 14.83 0.99
CA GLY A 193 9.70 15.49 2.06
C GLY A 193 8.83 16.42 2.89
N GLU A 194 9.43 16.94 3.96
CA GLU A 194 8.73 17.67 5.03
C GLU A 194 8.84 19.18 4.88
N ASN A 195 7.88 19.92 5.48
CA ASN A 195 7.88 21.39 5.60
C ASN A 195 8.08 22.12 4.25
N LYS A 196 7.37 21.67 3.21
CA LYS A 196 7.38 22.28 1.87
C LYS A 196 6.03 22.87 1.52
N THR A 197 6.03 23.92 0.69
CA THR A 197 4.84 24.42 -0.01
C THR A 197 4.90 24.01 -1.47
N VAL A 198 3.75 23.72 -2.08
CA VAL A 198 3.68 23.32 -3.49
C VAL A 198 3.67 24.56 -4.37
N ARG A 199 4.55 24.56 -5.38
CA ARG A 199 4.61 25.60 -6.42
C ARG A 199 4.40 24.95 -7.79
N LEU A 200 3.88 25.74 -8.73
CA LEU A 200 3.77 25.30 -10.12
C LEU A 200 5.17 25.28 -10.74
N ALA A 201 5.53 24.15 -11.34
CA ALA A 201 6.73 24.03 -12.16
C ALA A 201 6.56 24.78 -13.48
N LYS A 202 7.67 25.04 -14.17
CA LYS A 202 7.67 25.52 -15.56
C LYS A 202 6.89 24.55 -16.44
N ALA A 203 6.20 25.08 -17.45
CA ALA A 203 5.40 24.29 -18.38
C ALA A 203 6.21 23.20 -19.12
N ASN A 204 7.52 23.38 -19.29
CA ASN A 204 8.42 22.40 -19.90
C ASN A 204 8.97 21.35 -18.93
N GLY A 205 8.62 21.42 -17.64
CA GLY A 205 9.03 20.48 -16.61
C GLY A 205 10.48 20.58 -16.14
N ALA A 206 11.24 21.58 -16.59
CA ALA A 206 12.69 21.66 -16.32
C ALA A 206 13.06 21.83 -14.83
N ASP A 207 12.12 22.27 -14.00
CA ASP A 207 12.31 22.50 -12.56
C ASP A 207 11.36 21.67 -11.68
N ILE A 208 10.77 20.60 -12.23
CA ILE A 208 9.98 19.63 -11.47
C ILE A 208 10.82 19.07 -10.31
N LEU A 209 10.20 19.00 -9.13
CA LEU A 209 10.81 18.56 -7.86
C LEU A 209 11.99 19.41 -7.35
N SER A 210 12.32 20.54 -8.01
CA SER A 210 13.27 21.49 -7.44
C SER A 210 12.77 22.05 -6.11
N THR A 211 13.67 22.29 -5.18
CA THR A 211 13.34 22.76 -3.82
C THR A 211 13.99 24.10 -3.53
N GLY A 212 13.33 24.95 -2.77
CA GLY A 212 13.87 26.23 -2.33
C GLY A 212 12.96 26.92 -1.32
N GLY A 213 13.37 28.12 -0.88
CA GLY A 213 12.71 28.88 0.18
C GLY A 213 13.32 28.62 1.55
N ASN A 214 12.88 29.40 2.54
CA ASN A 214 13.25 29.25 3.95
C ASN A 214 12.06 29.68 4.82
N ASP A 215 11.98 29.15 6.04
CA ASP A 215 10.96 29.52 7.02
C ASP A 215 11.33 30.79 7.80
N SER A 216 12.60 31.19 7.76
CA SER A 216 13.08 32.40 8.42
C SER A 216 14.09 33.16 7.57
N VAL A 217 14.22 34.45 7.86
CA VAL A 217 15.24 35.32 7.26
C VAL A 217 15.96 36.08 8.37
N ASN A 218 17.30 36.08 8.30
CA ASN A 218 18.14 36.96 9.11
C ASN A 218 18.49 38.18 8.27
N LEU A 219 18.13 39.36 8.75
CA LEU A 219 18.55 40.61 8.11
C LEU A 219 20.05 40.81 8.35
N THR A 220 20.76 41.22 7.32
CA THR A 220 22.15 41.67 7.41
C THR A 220 22.21 43.15 7.06
N THR A 221 23.37 43.78 7.30
CA THR A 221 23.60 45.20 6.94
C THR A 221 23.28 45.50 5.47
N ALA A 222 23.42 44.51 4.57
CA ALA A 222 23.10 44.66 3.16
C ALA A 222 21.59 44.88 2.86
N GLN A 223 20.70 44.44 3.75
CA GLN A 223 19.25 44.63 3.62
C GLN A 223 18.74 45.88 4.35
N ILE A 224 19.60 46.64 5.04
CA ILE A 224 19.19 47.87 5.74
C ILE A 224 19.34 49.06 4.78
N PRO A 225 18.27 49.85 4.53
CA PRO A 225 18.40 51.08 3.74
C PRO A 225 19.47 52.02 4.31
N ALA A 226 20.18 52.72 3.42
CA ALA A 226 21.17 53.71 3.84
C ALA A 226 20.53 54.76 4.75
N HIS A 227 21.12 55.00 5.91
CA HIS A 227 20.68 55.97 6.89
C HIS A 227 21.89 56.59 7.60
N ASN A 228 21.70 57.76 8.21
CA ASN A 228 22.69 58.44 9.01
C ASN A 228 22.06 58.98 10.30
N HIS A 229 22.90 59.18 11.32
CA HIS A 229 22.50 59.86 12.56
C HIS A 229 23.46 61.03 12.77
N THR A 230 22.93 62.24 12.86
CA THR A 230 23.70 63.43 13.23
C THR A 230 23.42 63.79 14.67
N PHE A 231 24.41 63.66 15.55
CA PHE A 231 24.38 64.17 16.92
C PHE A 231 25.51 65.19 17.09
N PHE A 232 25.17 66.42 17.45
CA PHE A 232 26.14 67.42 17.87
C PHE A 232 25.65 68.10 19.14
N GLY A 233 26.55 68.25 20.12
CA GLY A 233 26.30 68.95 21.38
C GLY A 233 27.55 69.65 21.85
N THR A 234 27.39 70.86 22.36
CA THR A 234 28.44 71.63 23.04
C THR A 234 28.08 71.78 24.50
N THR A 235 29.04 71.59 25.40
CA THR A 235 28.81 71.87 26.82
C THR A 235 28.47 73.34 27.05
N SER A 236 27.88 73.67 28.19
CA SER A 236 27.81 75.06 28.63
C SER A 236 29.21 75.66 28.70
N THR A 237 29.27 76.95 28.41
CA THR A 237 30.50 77.72 28.39
C THR A 237 30.92 78.06 29.82
N PHE A 238 32.14 77.71 30.20
CA PHE A 238 32.72 78.10 31.48
C PHE A 238 33.85 79.09 31.26
N ASP A 239 33.76 80.25 31.93
CA ASP A 239 34.78 81.29 31.88
C ASP A 239 35.54 81.30 33.20
N TYR A 240 36.84 80.99 33.13
CA TYR A 240 37.72 81.10 34.30
C TYR A 240 37.99 82.56 34.68
N GLY A 241 37.56 83.50 33.82
CA GLY A 241 37.76 84.92 33.95
C GLY A 241 39.24 85.24 33.95
N THR A 242 39.59 86.12 34.86
CA THR A 242 40.93 86.67 34.96
C THR A 242 41.51 86.34 36.34
N LYS A 243 42.75 85.86 36.37
CA LYS A 243 43.47 85.53 37.60
C LYS A 243 44.66 86.46 37.78
N THR A 244 44.87 86.91 39.00
CA THR A 244 46.00 87.80 39.36
C THR A 244 47.07 86.97 40.04
N THR A 245 48.33 87.13 39.63
CA THR A 245 49.47 86.47 40.29
C THR A 245 49.67 87.05 41.70
N SER A 246 50.43 86.36 42.54
CA SER A 246 50.87 86.93 43.82
C SER A 246 51.64 88.24 43.58
N ILE A 247 51.42 89.23 44.44
CA ILE A 247 52.14 90.51 44.42
C ILE A 247 53.52 90.29 45.05
N ALA A 248 54.57 90.53 44.28
CA ALA A 248 55.96 90.34 44.72
C ALA A 248 56.90 91.30 43.96
N GLY A 249 58.19 91.22 44.25
CA GLY A 249 59.24 91.94 43.53
C GLY A 249 59.69 93.26 44.16
N ASP A 250 58.99 93.77 45.17
CA ASP A 250 59.44 94.95 45.93
C ASP A 250 60.69 94.60 46.74
N HIS A 251 61.80 95.24 46.41
CA HIS A 251 63.01 95.19 47.22
C HIS A 251 63.85 96.43 46.94
N TYR A 252 64.63 96.87 47.94
CA TYR A 252 65.56 98.00 47.82
C TYR A 252 66.99 97.53 48.07
N HIS A 253 67.93 98.30 47.54
CA HIS A 253 69.35 98.20 47.87
C HIS A 253 69.79 99.42 48.69
N ASP A 254 70.70 99.22 49.65
CA ASP A 254 71.29 100.25 50.50
C ASP A 254 72.40 101.03 49.75
N SER A 255 72.35 102.36 49.79
CA SER A 255 73.25 103.23 49.00
C SER A 255 74.59 103.60 49.68
N GLY A 256 74.86 103.13 50.90
CA GLY A 256 76.15 103.31 51.58
C GLY A 256 76.43 104.75 52.12
N TRP A 257 77.42 104.86 53.02
CA TRP A 257 77.61 105.93 54.05
C TRP A 257 77.98 107.33 53.53
N GLY A 258 77.52 108.41 54.20
CA GLY A 258 77.95 109.80 53.95
C GLY A 258 77.24 110.91 54.75
N GLU A 259 77.92 112.05 54.90
CA GLU A 259 77.55 113.26 55.65
C GLU A 259 76.20 113.91 55.24
N ALA A 260 75.49 114.50 56.22
CA ALA A 260 74.15 115.09 56.05
C ALA A 260 74.03 116.18 54.97
N PHE A 261 75.13 116.88 54.64
CA PHE A 261 75.12 118.08 53.80
C PHE A 261 75.88 117.94 52.47
N GLY A 262 76.01 116.71 51.94
CA GLY A 262 76.46 116.45 50.57
C GLY A 262 75.34 115.78 49.75
N GLY A 263 74.85 116.44 48.71
CA GLY A 263 73.66 116.03 47.94
C GLY A 263 73.66 114.58 47.46
N ARG A 264 73.00 113.69 48.21
CA ARG A 264 72.63 112.34 47.78
C ARG A 264 71.12 112.20 47.70
N TYR A 265 70.66 111.42 46.72
CA TYR A 265 69.25 111.22 46.42
C TYR A 265 68.84 109.77 46.68
N GLY A 266 67.86 109.58 47.57
CA GLY A 266 67.31 108.29 47.98
C GLY A 266 66.28 108.48 49.10
N TYR A 267 65.58 107.42 49.50
CA TYR A 267 64.61 107.51 50.58
C TYR A 267 65.31 107.30 51.93
N TYR A 268 65.32 108.32 52.78
CA TYR A 268 65.92 108.27 54.12
C TYR A 268 65.16 107.25 54.97
N ASP A 269 65.82 106.19 55.43
CA ASP A 269 65.12 105.10 56.14
C ASP A 269 64.95 105.36 57.65
N ASN A 270 65.26 106.58 58.08
CA ASN A 270 65.17 107.07 59.45
C ASN A 270 66.08 106.35 60.45
N THR A 271 67.09 105.64 59.97
CA THR A 271 68.16 105.08 60.81
C THR A 271 69.48 105.85 60.63
N ARG A 272 70.19 106.03 61.75
CA ARG A 272 71.53 106.64 61.82
C ARG A 272 72.55 105.58 62.18
N ASN A 273 73.76 105.71 61.68
CA ASN A 273 74.84 104.80 62.02
C ASN A 273 76.15 105.55 62.29
N ASN A 274 76.65 105.43 63.52
CA ASN A 274 77.92 106.03 63.99
C ASN A 274 79.10 105.03 63.93
N THR A 275 79.08 104.07 63.01
CA THR A 275 80.14 103.05 62.93
C THR A 275 81.20 103.48 61.91
N GLY A 276 82.33 104.02 62.38
CA GLY A 276 83.53 104.30 61.57
C GLY A 276 84.27 105.62 61.82
N SER A 277 83.73 106.55 62.63
CA SER A 277 84.37 107.83 62.96
C SER A 277 84.99 107.81 64.37
N SER A 278 86.19 108.37 64.55
CA SER A 278 86.90 108.40 65.85
C SER A 278 86.39 109.49 66.81
N SER A 279 85.34 110.20 66.43
CA SER A 279 84.63 111.19 67.24
C SER A 279 83.13 111.02 67.00
N ILE A 280 82.31 111.25 68.04
CA ILE A 280 80.84 111.10 67.96
C ILE A 280 80.33 112.06 66.89
N ASP A 281 80.01 111.51 65.72
CA ASP A 281 79.43 112.27 64.62
C ASP A 281 77.98 111.85 64.44
N SER A 282 77.08 112.82 64.60
CA SER A 282 75.67 112.56 64.90
C SER A 282 74.74 112.69 63.69
N ASP A 283 75.31 112.94 62.52
CA ASP A 283 74.59 113.33 61.30
C ASP A 283 74.85 112.41 60.09
N ASN A 284 75.38 111.19 60.30
CA ASN A 284 75.47 110.19 59.23
C ASN A 284 74.16 109.37 59.08
N TYR A 285 73.57 109.42 57.88
CA TYR A 285 72.21 108.96 57.58
C TYR A 285 72.20 107.86 56.51
N LYS A 286 71.35 106.83 56.67
CA LYS A 286 71.15 105.77 55.65
C LYS A 286 70.01 106.08 54.68
N PHE A 287 70.26 105.82 53.41
CA PHE A 287 69.28 105.99 52.33
C PHE A 287 69.18 104.73 51.48
N ASN A 288 67.95 104.29 51.22
CA ASN A 288 67.67 103.17 50.35
C ASN A 288 67.29 103.65 48.95
N THR A 289 67.68 102.86 47.95
CA THR A 289 67.18 103.00 46.58
C THR A 289 65.68 102.75 46.53
N SER A 290 64.96 103.40 45.63
CA SER A 290 63.51 103.17 45.50
C SER A 290 63.24 101.75 45.01
N THR A 291 62.26 101.10 45.60
CA THR A 291 61.89 99.72 45.27
C THR A 291 61.03 99.62 44.01
N ASN A 292 60.52 100.76 43.52
CA ASN A 292 59.57 100.91 42.42
C ASN A 292 58.25 100.10 42.55
N GLY A 293 57.99 99.51 43.72
CA GLY A 293 56.73 98.87 44.09
C GLY A 293 56.68 97.38 43.76
N ALA A 294 56.03 96.62 44.62
CA ALA A 294 55.61 95.27 44.29
C ALA A 294 54.63 95.33 43.11
N HIS A 295 54.71 94.39 42.18
CA HIS A 295 53.72 94.29 41.13
C HIS A 295 53.20 92.86 41.01
N SER A 296 52.02 92.75 40.40
CA SER A 296 51.44 91.49 39.97
C SER A 296 51.04 91.61 38.51
N HIS A 297 50.82 90.45 37.90
CA HIS A 297 50.33 90.34 36.54
C HIS A 297 48.89 89.84 36.56
N ILE A 298 48.15 90.27 35.56
CA ILE A 298 46.78 89.86 35.31
C ILE A 298 46.81 88.93 34.09
N VAL A 299 46.33 87.69 34.24
CA VAL A 299 46.27 86.70 33.15
C VAL A 299 44.81 86.38 32.85
N SER A 300 44.38 86.71 31.63
CA SER A 300 43.06 86.31 31.12
C SER A 300 43.15 84.90 30.56
N ILE A 301 42.31 84.01 31.09
CA ILE A 301 42.23 82.61 30.64
C ILE A 301 41.08 82.47 29.63
N GLY A 302 39.98 83.18 29.90
CA GLY A 302 38.85 83.28 29.00
C GLY A 302 37.94 82.06 28.99
N SER A 303 36.95 82.19 28.12
CA SER A 303 35.84 81.27 27.95
C SER A 303 36.22 80.11 27.05
N HIS A 304 35.87 78.88 27.44
CA HIS A 304 35.95 77.72 26.56
C HIS A 304 34.76 76.78 26.76
N ASN A 305 34.54 75.93 25.76
CA ASN A 305 33.56 74.86 25.77
C ASN A 305 34.21 73.57 25.24
N HIS A 306 33.50 72.45 25.40
CA HIS A 306 33.95 71.15 24.88
C HIS A 306 32.91 70.60 23.91
N THR A 307 33.39 69.90 22.88
CA THR A 307 32.55 69.12 21.97
C THR A 307 32.34 67.72 22.53
N ILE A 308 31.12 67.20 22.41
CA ILE A 308 30.76 65.86 22.86
C ILE A 308 30.39 65.00 21.64
N SER A 309 30.98 63.82 21.55
CA SER A 309 30.62 62.77 20.60
C SER A 309 30.54 61.42 21.31
N GLY A 310 29.65 60.54 20.87
CA GLY A 310 29.51 59.18 21.40
C GLY A 310 28.55 58.36 20.57
N ASN A 311 28.40 57.07 20.92
CA ASN A 311 27.49 56.16 20.26
C ASN A 311 26.17 56.08 21.03
N THR A 312 25.05 56.08 20.33
CA THR A 312 23.80 55.54 20.87
C THR A 312 23.96 54.02 20.93
N GLY A 313 23.68 53.39 22.08
CA GLY A 313 23.88 51.95 22.25
C GLY A 313 23.17 51.09 21.18
N ASP A 314 23.60 49.83 21.05
CA ASP A 314 23.03 48.90 20.08
C ASP A 314 21.52 48.73 20.30
N THR A 315 20.73 48.80 19.22
CA THR A 315 19.28 48.54 19.25
C THR A 315 18.95 47.34 18.37
N GLY A 316 18.10 46.44 18.88
CA GLY A 316 17.69 45.20 18.20
C GLY A 316 18.45 43.95 18.69
N ALA A 317 17.84 42.78 18.53
CA ALA A 317 18.36 41.50 19.03
C ALA A 317 18.98 40.60 17.94
N ASN A 318 19.07 41.08 16.69
CA ASN A 318 19.41 40.26 15.52
C ASN A 318 18.54 38.99 15.37
N ALA A 319 17.32 39.03 15.90
CA ALA A 319 16.40 37.90 15.86
C ALA A 319 15.94 37.64 14.41
N ALA A 320 15.84 36.37 14.06
CA ALA A 320 15.30 35.95 12.77
C ALA A 320 13.84 36.38 12.64
N ILE A 321 13.45 36.82 11.45
CA ILE A 321 12.05 37.06 11.12
C ILE A 321 11.48 35.74 10.59
N SER A 322 10.48 35.19 11.28
CA SER A 322 9.70 34.07 10.76
C SER A 322 8.82 34.54 9.61
N ILE A 323 8.92 33.86 8.46
CA ILE A 323 8.13 34.11 7.25
C ILE A 323 7.23 32.93 6.90
N THR A 324 7.06 31.99 7.84
CA THR A 324 6.21 30.81 7.67
C THR A 324 4.73 31.22 7.66
N ASN A 325 4.04 30.94 6.55
CA ASN A 325 2.60 31.14 6.44
C ASN A 325 1.81 30.10 7.26
N SER A 326 0.57 30.41 7.64
CA SER A 326 -0.35 29.39 8.17
C SER A 326 -0.59 28.28 7.14
N TYR A 327 -0.49 27.01 7.55
CA TYR A 327 -0.59 25.86 6.63
C TYR A 327 -1.28 24.64 7.28
N VAL A 328 -1.64 23.67 6.44
CA VAL A 328 -2.03 22.31 6.82
C VAL A 328 -0.95 21.33 6.34
N LYS A 329 -0.52 20.40 7.20
CA LYS A 329 0.46 19.36 6.82
C LYS A 329 -0.25 18.07 6.41
N LEU A 330 0.08 17.58 5.23
CA LEU A 330 -0.36 16.28 4.69
C LEU A 330 0.88 15.49 4.25
N MET A 331 0.80 14.16 4.27
CA MET A 331 1.88 13.31 3.74
C MET A 331 1.77 13.21 2.22
N GLY A 332 2.66 13.92 1.53
CA GLY A 332 2.76 13.92 0.07
C GLY A 332 3.71 12.83 -0.44
N TRP A 333 3.24 12.06 -1.41
CA TRP A 333 4.03 11.05 -2.11
C TRP A 333 3.85 11.20 -3.61
N TYR A 334 4.90 10.91 -4.39
CA TYR A 334 4.81 10.87 -5.84
C TYR A 334 5.17 9.48 -6.38
N ARG A 335 4.46 9.05 -7.42
CA ARG A 335 4.69 7.73 -8.02
C ARG A 335 5.94 7.76 -8.90
N LYS A 336 6.84 6.79 -8.71
CA LYS A 336 8.00 6.54 -9.57
C LYS A 336 7.75 5.39 -10.53
N ALA A 337 8.54 5.38 -11.60
CA ALA A 337 8.70 4.23 -12.49
C ALA A 337 9.42 3.08 -11.75
#